data_AF-A0A8T0UY92-F1
#
_entry.id   AF-A0A8T0UY92-F1
#
_cell.length_a   1.000
_cell.length_b   1.000
_cell.length_c   1.000
_cell.angle_alpha   90.00
_cell.angle_beta   90.00
_cell.angle_gamma   90.00
#
_symmetry.space_group_name_H-M   'P 1'
#
loop_
_entity.id
_entity.type
_entity.pdbx_description
1 polymer ?
#
loop_
_entity_poly.entity_id
_entity_poly.type
_entity_poly.pdbx_seq_one_letter_code
_entity_poly.pdbx_strand_id
1 'polypeptide(L)'
;MISDWKVSIVIMVVIPLIGLQGYARVKFLKGFSQDAKMMYEEASQVAADAVVSIKTVASFCAQERVVTVYNYKCQASRTQGIRTGIIGGLGFGFSNMIVYTSSALCYFVAAQFAFLSLILAMIGLSEASTLASDTKKAKEAATSIFSIIDKKSKIDSSTGEGLTLDPVNGDIEFNHISFKYPCRLDIQIFSDFTLNIPSGKNAALVGPSGSGKSTVIALLERFYDPDSGTISLDGVDIKNLKISWLRNKMGLVSQEPVLFNDTISANIAYGNNEVSGEEIIKASGAANAHEFISSMPQGYNTVVGERGTQLSSGQKQRVAIARAILKDPQLLLLDEATSALDAESERVVQDTLNQAMVGRTTITNGMIVEKGTHEVLMGIEGGVYASFVELRSGTA
;
A
#
# COMPACT_ATOMS: atom_id res chain seq x y z
N MET A 1 51.11 7.42 37.83
CA MET A 1 51.19 5.96 37.54
C MET A 1 52.57 5.33 37.81
N ILE A 2 53.48 6.01 38.53
CA ILE A 2 54.82 5.48 38.88
C ILE A 2 54.93 5.05 40.37
N SER A 3 53.90 5.26 41.19
CA SER A 3 54.04 5.13 42.65
C SER A 3 53.80 3.74 43.26
N ASP A 4 53.17 2.78 42.57
CA ASP A 4 52.96 1.44 43.14
C ASP A 4 52.76 0.36 42.06
N TRP A 5 53.86 -0.27 41.64
CA TRP A 5 53.84 -1.31 40.59
C TRP A 5 52.96 -2.52 40.95
N LYS A 6 52.80 -2.79 42.26
CA LYS A 6 51.92 -3.84 42.79
C LYS A 6 50.45 -3.57 42.50
N VAL A 7 50.02 -2.31 42.65
CA VAL A 7 48.64 -1.89 42.33
C VAL A 7 48.38 -1.94 40.83
N SER A 8 49.37 -1.60 40.00
CA SER A 8 49.26 -1.68 38.54
C SER A 8 49.08 -3.11 38.02
N ILE A 9 49.77 -4.11 38.61
CA ILE A 9 49.61 -5.52 38.21
C ILE A 9 48.19 -6.02 38.53
N VAL A 10 47.66 -5.68 39.71
CA VAL A 10 46.30 -6.07 40.11
C VAL A 10 45.27 -5.47 39.15
N ILE A 11 45.41 -4.19 38.79
CA ILE A 11 44.54 -3.53 37.81
C ILE A 11 44.64 -4.18 36.42
N MET A 12 45.83 -4.59 35.99
CA MET A 12 46.04 -5.23 34.68
C MET A 12 45.33 -6.58 34.54
N VAL A 13 45.18 -7.33 35.65
CA VAL A 13 44.43 -8.60 35.68
C VAL A 13 42.91 -8.36 35.71
N VAL A 14 42.47 -7.28 36.36
CA VAL A 14 41.05 -6.95 36.53
C VAL A 14 40.42 -6.39 35.23
N ILE A 15 41.16 -5.60 34.45
CA ILE A 15 40.69 -5.01 33.18
C ILE A 15 40.13 -6.05 32.17
N PRO A 16 40.84 -7.15 31.79
CA PRO A 16 40.32 -8.12 30.82
C PRO A 16 39.10 -8.87 31.33
N LEU A 17 39.01 -9.09 32.66
CA LEU A 17 37.89 -9.78 33.29
C LEU A 17 36.59 -8.95 33.20
N ILE A 18 36.72 -7.63 33.35
CA ILE A 18 35.64 -6.66 33.15
C ILE A 18 35.28 -6.50 31.67
N GLY A 19 36.27 -6.47 30.78
CA GLY A 19 36.04 -6.43 29.33
C GLY A 19 35.25 -7.64 28.81
N LEU A 20 35.60 -8.84 29.29
CA LEU A 20 34.87 -10.08 28.98
C LEU A 20 33.41 -10.03 29.47
N GLN A 21 33.19 -9.49 30.67
CA GLN A 21 31.87 -9.28 31.25
C GLN A 21 31.02 -8.30 30.42
N GLY A 22 31.59 -7.17 30.00
CA GLY A 22 30.92 -6.22 29.12
C GLY A 22 30.54 -6.82 27.76
N TYR A 23 31.45 -7.58 27.14
CA TYR A 23 31.20 -8.28 25.88
C TYR A 23 30.08 -9.32 26.01
N ALA A 24 30.12 -10.15 27.07
CA ALA A 24 29.07 -11.12 27.35
C ALA A 24 27.71 -10.41 27.51
N ARG A 25 27.63 -9.35 28.32
CA ARG A 25 26.40 -8.58 28.55
C ARG A 25 25.77 -8.08 27.25
N VAL A 26 26.56 -7.49 26.35
CA VAL A 26 26.08 -6.97 25.05
C VAL A 26 25.62 -8.10 24.12
N LYS A 27 26.34 -9.23 24.08
CA LYS A 27 26.00 -10.38 23.22
C LYS A 27 24.71 -11.05 23.68
N PHE A 28 24.54 -11.22 25.00
CA PHE A 28 23.31 -11.73 25.59
C PHE A 28 22.12 -10.80 25.30
N LEU A 29 22.24 -9.48 25.50
CA LEU A 29 21.14 -8.53 25.22
C LEU A 29 20.68 -8.53 23.75
N LYS A 30 21.62 -8.63 22.78
CA LYS A 30 21.30 -8.57 21.35
C LYS A 30 20.55 -9.81 20.85
N GLY A 31 21.04 -11.02 21.18
CA GLY A 31 20.49 -12.27 20.66
C GLY A 31 19.02 -12.49 21.00
N PHE A 32 18.58 -12.09 22.20
CA PHE A 32 17.21 -12.34 22.64
C PHE A 32 16.19 -11.26 22.21
N SER A 33 16.65 -10.04 21.92
CA SER A 33 15.76 -8.92 21.54
C SER A 33 15.14 -9.08 20.15
N GLN A 34 15.84 -9.76 19.23
CA GLN A 34 15.41 -9.90 17.84
C GLN A 34 14.26 -10.91 17.70
N ASP A 35 14.36 -12.05 18.38
CA ASP A 35 13.32 -13.08 18.39
C ASP A 35 12.02 -12.58 19.06
N ALA A 36 12.14 -11.81 20.15
CA ALA A 36 10.99 -11.22 20.82
C ALA A 36 10.27 -10.19 19.93
N LYS A 37 11.02 -9.42 19.12
CA LYS A 37 10.46 -8.42 18.21
C LYS A 37 9.65 -9.07 17.09
N MET A 38 10.17 -10.11 16.44
CA MET A 38 9.45 -10.82 15.37
C MET A 38 8.13 -11.43 15.87
N MET A 39 8.17 -12.10 17.04
CA MET A 39 6.97 -12.69 17.64
C MET A 39 5.92 -11.65 18.03
N TYR A 40 6.35 -10.46 18.44
CA TYR A 40 5.44 -9.36 18.78
C TYR A 40 4.84 -8.70 17.53
N GLU A 41 5.62 -8.56 16.45
CA GLU A 41 5.16 -8.00 15.19
C GLU A 41 4.00 -8.81 14.60
N GLU A 42 4.09 -10.14 14.65
CA GLU A 42 3.01 -11.03 14.25
C GLU A 42 1.72 -10.87 15.09
N ALA A 43 1.83 -10.64 16.40
CA ALA A 43 0.67 -10.41 17.25
C ALA A 43 0.06 -9.04 16.97
N SER A 44 0.90 -8.03 16.75
CA SER A 44 0.48 -6.67 16.39
C SER A 44 -0.24 -6.63 15.05
N GLN A 45 0.18 -7.42 14.06
CA GLN A 45 -0.52 -7.55 12.78
C GLN A 45 -1.93 -8.10 12.96
N VAL A 46 -2.12 -9.16 13.75
CA VAL A 46 -3.46 -9.72 14.04
C VAL A 46 -4.39 -8.67 14.66
N ALA A 47 -3.87 -7.85 15.57
CA ALA A 47 -4.64 -6.76 16.17
C ALA A 47 -4.98 -5.66 15.14
N ALA A 48 -4.02 -5.27 14.30
CA ALA A 48 -4.22 -4.28 13.26
C ALA A 48 -5.29 -4.73 12.25
N ASP A 49 -5.21 -5.97 11.75
CA ASP A 49 -6.17 -6.54 10.81
C ASP A 49 -7.59 -6.59 11.39
N ALA A 50 -7.69 -6.95 12.69
CA ALA A 50 -8.97 -6.99 13.39
C ALA A 50 -9.59 -5.60 13.58
N VAL A 51 -8.79 -4.56 13.83
CA VAL A 51 -9.26 -3.18 13.96
C VAL A 51 -9.71 -2.64 12.61
N VAL A 52 -8.92 -2.85 11.55
CA VAL A 52 -9.28 -2.43 10.19
C VAL A 52 -10.59 -3.11 9.73
N SER A 53 -10.78 -4.38 10.12
CA SER A 53 -11.95 -5.18 9.73
C SER A 53 -12.98 -5.32 10.85
N ILE A 54 -13.09 -4.34 11.76
CA ILE A 54 -13.88 -4.47 12.99
C ILE A 54 -15.36 -4.79 12.75
N LYS A 55 -15.96 -4.26 11.67
CA LYS A 55 -17.35 -4.54 11.29
C LYS A 55 -17.55 -6.03 11.00
N THR A 56 -16.61 -6.65 10.29
CA THR A 56 -16.62 -8.09 9.99
C THR A 56 -16.45 -8.92 11.26
N VAL A 57 -15.50 -8.54 12.12
CA VAL A 57 -15.29 -9.26 13.39
C VAL A 57 -16.54 -9.20 14.26
N ALA A 58 -17.19 -8.03 14.32
CA ALA A 58 -18.41 -7.82 15.08
C ALA A 58 -19.62 -8.55 14.48
N SER A 59 -19.79 -8.54 13.15
CA SER A 59 -20.92 -9.19 12.48
C SER A 59 -20.91 -10.70 12.64
N PHE A 60 -19.72 -11.31 12.71
CA PHE A 60 -19.56 -12.75 12.94
C PHE A 60 -19.45 -13.11 14.44
N CYS A 61 -19.61 -12.14 15.35
CA CYS A 61 -19.40 -12.32 16.79
C CYS A 61 -18.07 -13.03 17.12
N ALA A 62 -17.03 -12.78 16.33
CA ALA A 62 -15.76 -13.49 16.38
C ALA A 62 -14.73 -12.81 17.30
N GLN A 63 -15.15 -11.87 18.16
CA GLN A 63 -14.27 -11.11 19.04
C GLN A 63 -13.46 -12.05 19.95
N GLU A 64 -14.10 -13.05 20.56
CA GLU A 64 -13.40 -14.02 21.42
C GLU A 64 -12.35 -14.85 20.66
N ARG A 65 -12.65 -15.21 19.40
CA ARG A 65 -11.69 -15.93 18.55
C ARG A 65 -10.47 -15.08 18.27
N VAL A 66 -10.66 -13.80 17.92
CA VAL A 66 -9.55 -12.85 17.69
C VAL A 66 -8.72 -12.68 18.96
N VAL A 67 -9.37 -12.47 20.11
CA VAL A 67 -8.69 -12.33 21.40
C VAL A 67 -7.91 -13.60 21.75
N THR A 68 -8.47 -14.79 21.48
CA THR A 68 -7.80 -16.07 21.74
C THR A 68 -6.56 -16.24 20.86
N VAL A 69 -6.66 -15.93 19.56
CA VAL A 69 -5.52 -15.99 18.62
C VAL A 69 -4.44 -14.98 19.04
N TYR A 70 -4.84 -13.76 19.40
CA TYR A 70 -3.92 -12.74 19.89
C TYR A 70 -3.21 -13.17 21.17
N ASN A 71 -3.95 -13.72 22.14
CA ASN A 71 -3.40 -14.24 23.40
C ASN A 71 -2.46 -15.42 23.16
N TYR A 72 -2.80 -16.33 22.24
CA TYR A 72 -1.95 -17.45 21.86
C TYR A 72 -0.62 -16.97 21.25
N LYS A 73 -0.65 -16.02 20.32
CA LYS A 73 0.57 -15.41 19.77
C LYS A 73 1.38 -14.67 20.85
N CYS A 74 0.70 -13.95 21.74
CA CYS A 74 1.33 -13.29 22.89
C CYS A 74 1.91 -14.29 23.91
N GLN A 75 1.38 -15.50 24.03
CA GLN A 75 1.85 -16.49 25.00
C GLN A 75 3.25 -17.00 24.68
N ALA A 76 3.55 -17.20 23.39
CA ALA A 76 4.90 -17.54 22.92
C ALA A 76 5.88 -16.41 23.29
N SER A 77 5.52 -15.16 22.98
CA SER A 77 6.31 -13.98 23.33
C SER A 77 6.49 -13.84 24.86
N ARG A 78 5.43 -14.09 25.64
CA ARG A 78 5.46 -14.04 27.11
C ARG A 78 6.38 -15.10 27.70
N THR A 79 6.30 -16.34 27.22
CA THR A 79 7.14 -17.44 27.73
C THR A 79 8.61 -17.19 27.41
N GLN A 80 8.90 -16.74 26.19
CA GLN A 80 10.23 -16.34 25.78
C GLN A 80 10.73 -15.13 26.59
N GLY A 81 9.87 -14.15 26.83
CA GLY A 81 10.16 -12.98 27.67
C GLY A 81 10.48 -13.36 29.12
N ILE A 82 9.72 -14.28 29.73
CA ILE A 82 9.99 -14.79 31.09
C ILE A 82 11.32 -15.53 31.14
N ARG A 83 11.57 -16.45 30.21
CA ARG A 83 12.84 -17.19 30.13
C ARG A 83 14.02 -16.24 29.95
N THR A 84 13.87 -15.25 29.07
CA THR A 84 14.87 -14.21 28.83
C THR A 84 15.07 -13.33 30.07
N GLY A 85 13.99 -12.99 30.78
CA GLY A 85 14.04 -12.22 32.01
C GLY A 85 14.78 -12.95 33.13
N ILE A 86 14.54 -14.26 33.32
CA ILE A 86 15.23 -15.07 34.33
C ILE A 86 16.71 -15.23 33.99
N ILE A 87 17.03 -15.63 32.75
CA ILE A 87 18.43 -15.81 32.30
C ILE A 87 19.17 -14.47 32.31
N GLY A 88 18.54 -13.41 31.83
CA GLY A 88 19.09 -12.06 31.80
C GLY A 88 19.27 -11.49 33.21
N GLY A 89 18.32 -11.71 34.12
CA GLY A 89 18.39 -11.30 35.51
C GLY A 89 19.49 -12.02 36.29
N LEU A 90 19.59 -13.34 36.16
CA LEU A 90 20.68 -14.13 36.76
C LEU A 90 22.05 -13.72 36.18
N GLY A 91 22.14 -13.55 34.86
CA GLY A 91 23.36 -13.09 34.20
C GLY A 91 23.76 -11.68 34.66
N PHE A 92 22.80 -10.77 34.79
CA PHE A 92 23.04 -9.42 35.29
C PHE A 92 23.44 -9.43 36.76
N GLY A 93 22.79 -10.22 37.61
CA GLY A 93 23.13 -10.36 39.03
C GLY A 93 24.55 -10.90 39.23
N PHE A 94 24.91 -11.99 38.54
CA PHE A 94 26.25 -12.56 38.58
C PHE A 94 27.30 -11.59 38.07
N SER A 95 26.99 -10.87 36.99
CA SER A 95 27.85 -9.82 36.45
C SER A 95 28.10 -8.67 37.45
N ASN A 96 27.08 -8.22 38.19
CA ASN A 96 27.26 -7.18 39.21
C ASN A 96 28.02 -7.70 40.43
N MET A 97 27.78 -8.95 40.83
CA MET A 97 28.52 -9.58 41.93
C MET A 97 30.03 -9.58 41.66
N ILE A 98 30.45 -9.97 40.44
CA ILE A 98 31.87 -9.93 40.04
C ILE A 98 32.44 -8.51 40.14
N VAL A 99 31.69 -7.49 39.69
CA VAL A 99 32.13 -6.09 39.75
C VAL A 99 32.29 -5.63 41.20
N TYR A 100 31.33 -5.89 42.08
CA TYR A 100 31.43 -5.49 43.48
C TYR A 100 32.52 -6.24 44.25
N THR A 101 32.70 -7.54 44.03
CA THR A 101 33.79 -8.32 44.64
C THR A 101 35.15 -7.86 44.15
N SER A 102 35.30 -7.60 42.84
CA SER A 102 36.53 -7.04 42.28
C SER A 102 36.81 -5.64 42.80
N SER A 103 35.76 -4.83 42.99
CA SER A 103 35.89 -3.47 43.53
C SER A 103 36.29 -3.49 45.01
N ALA A 104 35.72 -4.40 45.81
CA ALA A 104 36.09 -4.60 47.21
C ALA A 104 37.55 -5.05 47.36
N LEU A 105 38.01 -5.96 46.50
CA LEU A 105 39.42 -6.39 46.46
C LEU A 105 40.35 -5.22 46.10
N CYS A 106 39.98 -4.41 45.11
CA CYS A 106 40.74 -3.21 44.75
C CYS A 106 40.80 -2.19 45.89
N TYR A 107 39.71 -1.97 46.62
CA TYR A 107 39.68 -1.05 47.77
C TYR A 107 40.55 -1.55 48.94
N PHE A 108 40.62 -2.87 49.14
CA PHE A 108 41.44 -3.48 50.18
C PHE A 108 42.95 -3.37 49.88
N VAL A 109 43.34 -3.42 48.59
CA VAL A 109 44.75 -3.45 48.17
C VAL A 109 45.28 -2.08 47.74
N ALA A 110 44.45 -1.21 47.17
CA ALA A 110 44.85 0.08 46.62
C ALA A 110 44.24 1.25 47.42
N ALA A 111 45.07 2.21 47.81
CA ALA A 111 44.63 3.40 48.53
C ALA A 111 43.53 4.20 47.77
N GLN A 112 42.67 4.84 48.56
CA GLN A 112 41.37 5.46 48.21
C GLN A 112 41.35 6.33 46.93
N PHE A 113 42.46 6.96 46.56
CA PHE A 113 42.57 7.86 45.40
C PHE A 113 42.75 7.16 44.05
N ALA A 114 43.43 6.01 43.99
CA ALA A 114 43.59 5.25 42.73
C ALA A 114 42.30 4.50 42.33
N PHE A 115 41.45 4.22 43.32
CA PHE A 115 40.17 3.55 43.14
C PHE A 115 39.11 4.48 42.52
N LEU A 116 39.08 5.75 42.95
CA LEU A 116 38.12 6.74 42.44
C LEU A 116 38.29 6.99 40.92
N SER A 117 39.53 7.06 40.44
CA SER A 117 39.81 7.26 39.01
C SER A 117 39.46 6.02 38.16
N LEU A 118 39.62 4.82 38.70
CA LEU A 118 39.20 3.57 38.04
C LEU A 118 37.68 3.50 37.90
N ILE A 119 36.92 3.86 38.94
CA ILE A 119 35.45 3.91 38.88
C ILE A 119 34.97 4.92 37.83
N LEU A 120 35.56 6.13 37.80
CA LEU A 120 35.20 7.16 36.82
C LEU A 120 35.49 6.71 35.38
N ALA A 121 36.63 6.03 35.15
CA ALA A 121 36.94 5.44 33.85
C ALA A 121 35.94 4.33 33.44
N MET A 122 35.43 3.56 34.41
CA MET A 122 34.44 2.52 34.16
C MET A 122 33.04 3.07 33.85
N ILE A 123 32.62 4.14 34.53
CA ILE A 123 31.36 4.83 34.21
C ILE A 123 31.43 5.34 32.76
N GLY A 124 32.54 5.97 32.37
CA GLY A 124 32.76 6.41 30.99
C GLY A 124 32.75 5.26 29.97
N LEU A 125 33.34 4.11 30.28
CA LEU A 125 33.32 2.95 29.39
C LEU A 125 31.93 2.31 29.28
N SER A 126 31.17 2.27 30.37
CA SER A 126 29.78 1.78 30.37
C SER A 126 28.88 2.66 29.50
N GLU A 127 28.98 3.98 29.63
CA GLU A 127 28.23 4.93 28.78
C GLU A 127 28.64 4.83 27.29
N ALA A 128 29.92 4.62 27.00
CA ALA A 128 30.38 4.36 25.64
C ALA A 128 29.80 3.05 25.08
N SER A 129 29.63 2.02 25.92
CA SER A 129 29.04 0.74 25.49
C SER A 129 27.55 0.83 25.18
N THR A 130 26.78 1.63 25.92
CA THR A 130 25.37 1.90 25.63
C THR A 130 25.24 2.69 24.33
N LEU A 131 26.08 3.70 24.13
CA LEU A 131 26.13 4.48 22.89
C LEU A 131 26.48 3.60 21.67
N ALA A 132 27.39 2.63 21.83
CA ALA A 132 27.71 1.66 20.76
C ALA A 132 26.52 0.76 20.40
N SER A 133 25.67 0.42 21.38
CA SER A 133 24.46 -0.38 21.12
C SER A 133 23.40 0.42 20.36
N ASP A 134 23.22 1.70 20.70
CA ASP A 134 22.28 2.59 20.04
C ASP A 134 22.76 2.97 18.63
N THR A 135 24.07 3.14 18.46
CA THR A 135 24.68 3.34 17.13
C THR A 135 24.39 2.18 16.18
N LYS A 136 24.40 0.94 16.68
CA LYS A 136 24.04 -0.24 15.87
C LYS A 136 22.55 -0.21 15.49
N LYS A 137 21.65 0.08 16.43
CA LYS A 137 20.21 0.19 16.14
C LYS A 137 19.92 1.32 15.16
N ALA A 138 20.56 2.47 15.33
CA ALA A 138 20.47 3.60 14.42
C ALA A 138 20.94 3.20 13.01
N LYS A 139 22.04 2.46 12.91
CA LYS A 139 22.53 1.94 11.62
C LYS A 139 21.55 0.96 10.97
N GLU A 140 20.95 0.05 11.74
CA GLU A 140 19.95 -0.91 11.23
C GLU A 140 18.67 -0.20 10.75
N ALA A 141 18.15 0.76 11.54
CA ALA A 141 17.01 1.58 11.15
C ALA A 141 17.32 2.42 9.91
N ALA A 142 18.48 3.07 9.86
CA ALA A 142 18.94 3.83 8.71
C ALA A 142 19.05 2.94 7.47
N THR A 143 19.59 1.72 7.59
CA THR A 143 19.70 0.78 6.46
C THR A 143 18.31 0.42 5.91
N SER A 144 17.33 0.17 6.78
CA SER A 144 15.95 -0.09 6.37
C SER A 144 15.32 1.11 5.64
N ILE A 145 15.48 2.32 6.20
CA ILE A 145 14.99 3.56 5.59
C ILE A 145 15.65 3.81 4.22
N PHE A 146 16.98 3.74 4.14
CA PHE A 146 17.71 3.91 2.89
C PHE A 146 17.37 2.82 1.87
N SER A 147 17.10 1.58 2.30
CA SER A 147 16.66 0.53 1.37
C SER A 147 15.32 0.83 0.69
N ILE A 148 14.45 1.63 1.32
CA ILE A 148 13.19 2.09 0.74
C ILE A 148 13.43 3.32 -0.14
N ILE A 149 14.21 4.29 0.33
CA ILE A 149 14.52 5.53 -0.40
C ILE A 149 15.31 5.25 -1.68
N ASP A 150 16.30 4.36 -1.62
CA ASP A 150 17.20 4.06 -2.74
C ASP A 150 16.59 3.05 -3.73
N LYS A 151 15.42 2.46 -3.41
CA LYS A 151 14.75 1.49 -4.28
C LYS A 151 14.20 2.18 -5.53
N LYS A 152 14.90 1.99 -6.65
CA LYS A 152 14.44 2.47 -7.96
C LYS A 152 13.23 1.66 -8.45
N SER A 153 12.13 2.35 -8.76
CA SER A 153 10.98 1.75 -9.44
C SER A 153 11.31 1.49 -10.90
N LYS A 154 10.78 0.40 -11.48
CA LYS A 154 10.86 0.16 -12.93
C LYS A 154 10.02 1.16 -13.72
N ILE A 155 8.89 1.56 -13.13
CA ILE A 155 7.94 2.52 -13.69
C ILE A 155 7.97 3.70 -12.73
N ASP A 156 8.76 4.72 -13.05
CA ASP A 156 8.93 5.90 -12.21
C ASP A 156 8.05 7.05 -12.73
N SER A 157 7.04 7.43 -11.94
CA SER A 157 6.15 8.56 -12.27
C SER A 157 6.72 9.92 -11.90
N SER A 158 7.82 9.96 -11.14
CA SER A 158 8.44 11.21 -10.67
C SER A 158 9.42 11.79 -11.68
N THR A 159 9.96 10.95 -12.57
CA THR A 159 10.86 11.40 -13.64
C THR A 159 10.08 12.21 -14.67
N GLY A 160 10.62 13.37 -15.04
CA GLY A 160 10.11 14.20 -16.14
C GLY A 160 10.36 13.63 -17.53
N GLU A 161 10.96 12.44 -17.62
CA GLU A 161 11.41 11.78 -18.83
C GLU A 161 10.24 11.16 -19.61
N GLY A 162 10.40 11.08 -20.93
CA GLY A 162 9.42 10.55 -21.86
C GLY A 162 8.79 11.62 -22.76
N LEU A 163 8.16 11.14 -23.83
CA LEU A 163 7.48 11.97 -24.81
C LEU A 163 6.11 12.39 -24.28
N THR A 164 5.66 13.56 -24.70
CA THR A 164 4.27 14.03 -24.55
C THR A 164 3.71 14.28 -25.94
N LEU A 165 2.49 13.84 -26.19
CA LEU A 165 1.83 14.04 -27.47
C LEU A 165 0.94 15.29 -27.41
N ASP A 166 0.91 16.05 -28.50
CA ASP A 166 -0.04 17.13 -28.69
C ASP A 166 -0.27 17.32 -30.20
N PRO A 167 -1.48 17.07 -30.74
CA PRO A 167 -2.70 16.63 -30.06
C PRO A 167 -2.71 15.14 -29.66
N VAL A 168 -3.64 14.76 -28.77
CA VAL A 168 -3.98 13.36 -28.45
C VAL A 168 -5.32 13.03 -29.09
N ASN A 169 -5.34 12.10 -30.02
CA ASN A 169 -6.59 11.64 -30.65
C ASN A 169 -7.24 10.55 -29.81
N GLY A 170 -6.46 9.71 -29.13
CA GLY A 170 -6.97 8.65 -28.27
C GLY A 170 -7.19 7.32 -28.98
N ASP A 171 -6.40 7.02 -30.01
CA ASP A 171 -6.34 5.71 -30.65
C ASP A 171 -5.48 4.76 -29.80
N ILE A 172 -6.02 3.58 -29.44
CA ILE A 172 -5.34 2.63 -28.56
C ILE A 172 -5.16 1.31 -29.29
N GLU A 173 -3.93 0.80 -29.28
CA GLU A 173 -3.61 -0.49 -29.88
C GLU A 173 -2.79 -1.36 -28.92
N PHE A 174 -3.25 -2.59 -28.71
CA PHE A 174 -2.56 -3.67 -28.02
C PHE A 174 -2.11 -4.66 -29.09
N ASN A 175 -0.81 -4.92 -29.20
CA ASN A 175 -0.24 -5.80 -30.21
C ASN A 175 0.48 -6.98 -29.54
N HIS A 176 -0.05 -8.20 -29.74
CA HIS A 176 0.57 -9.46 -29.32
C HIS A 176 1.01 -9.51 -27.85
N ILE A 177 0.13 -9.06 -26.95
CA ILE A 177 0.41 -8.87 -25.53
C ILE A 177 0.42 -10.20 -24.80
N SER A 178 1.53 -10.48 -24.11
CA SER A 178 1.59 -11.53 -23.09
C SER A 178 1.88 -10.92 -21.73
N PHE A 179 1.14 -11.35 -20.70
CA PHE A 179 1.28 -10.79 -19.37
C PHE A 179 0.95 -11.77 -18.24
N LYS A 180 1.77 -11.68 -17.18
CA LYS A 180 1.61 -12.32 -15.88
C LYS A 180 1.74 -11.32 -14.74
N TYR A 181 0.96 -11.50 -13.67
CA TYR A 181 1.14 -10.69 -12.47
C TYR A 181 2.41 -11.11 -11.70
N PRO A 182 3.26 -10.17 -11.23
CA PRO A 182 4.48 -10.50 -10.50
C PRO A 182 4.27 -11.33 -9.22
N CYS A 183 3.11 -11.18 -8.58
CA CYS A 183 2.76 -11.94 -7.38
C CYS A 183 2.42 -13.41 -7.66
N ARG A 184 2.11 -13.78 -8.92
CA ARG A 184 1.69 -15.11 -9.36
C ARG A 184 2.20 -15.40 -10.77
N LEU A 185 3.48 -15.73 -10.89
CA LEU A 185 4.17 -16.00 -12.17
C LEU A 185 3.75 -17.33 -12.84
N ASP A 186 3.02 -18.17 -12.12
CA ASP A 186 2.48 -19.44 -12.56
C ASP A 186 1.22 -19.28 -13.43
N ILE A 187 0.49 -18.17 -13.30
CA ILE A 187 -0.76 -17.93 -14.01
C ILE A 187 -0.55 -16.93 -15.15
N GLN A 188 -0.74 -17.40 -16.39
CA GLN A 188 -0.76 -16.54 -17.57
C GLN A 188 -2.15 -15.89 -17.72
N ILE A 189 -2.21 -14.56 -17.76
CA ILE A 189 -3.47 -13.82 -17.96
C ILE A 189 -3.73 -13.62 -19.44
N PHE A 190 -2.77 -13.07 -20.16
CA PHE A 190 -2.85 -12.88 -21.62
C PHE A 190 -1.80 -13.72 -22.33
N SER A 191 -2.23 -14.48 -23.34
CA SER A 191 -1.34 -15.21 -24.25
C SER A 191 -1.64 -14.69 -25.66
N ASP A 192 -0.84 -13.76 -26.15
CA ASP A 192 -0.99 -13.16 -27.48
C ASP A 192 -2.27 -12.31 -27.69
N PHE A 193 -2.57 -11.42 -26.75
CA PHE A 193 -3.76 -10.56 -26.81
C PHE A 193 -3.56 -9.36 -27.74
N THR A 194 -4.51 -9.14 -28.66
CA THR A 194 -4.52 -8.01 -29.61
C THR A 194 -5.86 -7.30 -29.59
N LEU A 195 -5.84 -5.96 -29.49
CA LEU A 195 -7.03 -5.12 -29.43
C LEU A 195 -6.74 -3.76 -30.07
N ASN A 196 -7.63 -3.28 -30.92
CA ASN A 196 -7.57 -1.93 -31.48
C ASN A 196 -8.87 -1.19 -31.13
N ILE A 197 -8.73 0.00 -30.56
CA ILE A 197 -9.81 0.89 -30.17
C ILE A 197 -9.59 2.23 -30.87
N PRO A 198 -10.38 2.54 -31.91
CA PRO A 198 -10.26 3.81 -32.62
C PRO A 198 -10.60 5.01 -31.73
N SER A 199 -9.98 6.15 -32.04
CA SER A 199 -10.28 7.44 -31.41
C SER A 199 -11.79 7.76 -31.38
N GLY A 200 -12.28 8.21 -30.21
CA GLY A 200 -13.67 8.63 -30.01
C GLY A 200 -14.70 7.50 -30.04
N LYS A 201 -14.25 6.24 -30.04
CA LYS A 201 -15.13 5.06 -29.97
C LYS A 201 -15.16 4.49 -28.57
N ASN A 202 -16.28 3.81 -28.30
CA ASN A 202 -16.50 3.09 -27.05
C ASN A 202 -16.23 1.60 -27.29
N ALA A 203 -15.26 1.03 -26.58
CA ALA A 203 -14.98 -0.39 -26.56
C ALA A 203 -15.49 -1.00 -25.26
N ALA A 204 -16.33 -2.03 -25.35
CA ALA A 204 -16.75 -2.82 -24.21
C ALA A 204 -15.90 -4.09 -24.13
N LEU A 205 -15.21 -4.30 -23.01
CA LEU A 205 -14.42 -5.49 -22.73
C LEU A 205 -15.20 -6.46 -21.88
N VAL A 206 -15.24 -7.71 -22.33
CA VAL A 206 -16.08 -8.70 -21.70
C VAL A 206 -15.45 -10.08 -21.73
N GLY A 207 -15.54 -10.74 -20.59
CA GLY A 207 -15.36 -12.16 -20.45
C GLY A 207 -15.88 -12.60 -19.08
N PRO A 208 -15.74 -13.89 -18.75
CA PRO A 208 -16.00 -14.39 -17.41
C PRO A 208 -15.15 -13.67 -16.35
N SER A 209 -15.50 -13.82 -15.07
CA SER A 209 -14.64 -13.32 -13.99
C SER A 209 -13.24 -13.92 -14.09
N GLY A 210 -12.21 -13.09 -13.87
CA GLY A 210 -10.80 -13.50 -14.01
C GLY A 210 -10.27 -13.53 -15.45
N SER A 211 -11.05 -13.14 -16.47
CA SER A 211 -10.60 -13.13 -17.87
C SER A 211 -9.59 -12.03 -18.24
N GLY A 212 -9.15 -11.21 -17.28
CA GLY A 212 -8.18 -10.13 -17.51
C GLY A 212 -8.76 -8.76 -17.91
N LYS A 213 -10.07 -8.53 -17.85
CA LYS A 213 -10.69 -7.22 -18.19
C LYS A 213 -10.04 -6.04 -17.47
N SER A 214 -9.97 -6.09 -16.14
CA SER A 214 -9.33 -5.05 -15.33
C SER A 214 -7.81 -5.01 -15.54
N THR A 215 -7.21 -6.09 -16.03
CA THR A 215 -5.79 -6.13 -16.42
C THR A 215 -5.52 -5.27 -17.65
N VAL A 216 -6.46 -5.15 -18.61
CA VAL A 216 -6.31 -4.23 -19.76
C VAL A 216 -6.18 -2.79 -19.27
N ILE A 217 -7.06 -2.37 -18.35
CA ILE A 217 -7.00 -1.04 -17.72
C ILE A 217 -5.68 -0.85 -16.97
N ALA A 218 -5.26 -1.86 -16.18
CA ALA A 218 -4.01 -1.78 -15.41
C ALA A 218 -2.75 -1.69 -16.28
N LEU A 219 -2.74 -2.33 -17.45
CA LEU A 219 -1.66 -2.22 -18.43
C LEU A 219 -1.68 -0.88 -19.15
N LEU A 220 -2.86 -0.35 -19.49
CA LEU A 220 -3.03 0.94 -20.15
C LEU A 220 -2.62 2.13 -19.25
N GLU A 221 -3.00 2.10 -17.96
CA GLU A 221 -2.53 3.03 -16.92
C GLU A 221 -1.05 2.81 -16.55
N ARG A 222 -0.42 1.80 -17.18
CA ARG A 222 0.98 1.41 -16.96
C ARG A 222 1.28 1.22 -15.48
N PHE A 223 0.41 0.50 -14.76
CA PHE A 223 0.73 -0.02 -13.43
C PHE A 223 1.67 -1.23 -13.54
N TYR A 224 1.61 -1.93 -14.67
CA TYR A 224 2.49 -3.01 -15.03
C TYR A 224 2.92 -2.85 -16.49
N ASP A 225 4.13 -3.29 -16.82
CA ASP A 225 4.54 -3.47 -18.21
C ASP A 225 4.22 -4.91 -18.65
N PRO A 226 3.81 -5.13 -19.92
CA PRO A 226 3.61 -6.48 -20.44
C PRO A 226 4.95 -7.23 -20.57
N ASP A 227 4.90 -8.56 -20.44
CA ASP A 227 6.09 -9.43 -20.60
C ASP A 227 6.57 -9.45 -22.06
N SER A 228 5.62 -9.45 -23.01
CA SER A 228 5.88 -9.32 -24.44
C SER A 228 4.77 -8.52 -25.13
N GLY A 229 5.06 -8.03 -26.34
CA GLY A 229 4.16 -7.19 -27.12
C GLY A 229 4.28 -5.70 -26.78
N THR A 230 3.46 -4.89 -27.44
CA THR A 230 3.50 -3.42 -27.34
C THR A 230 2.10 -2.85 -27.19
N ILE A 231 1.97 -1.81 -26.35
CA ILE A 231 0.74 -1.05 -26.19
C ILE A 231 1.05 0.36 -26.68
N SER A 232 0.28 0.86 -27.64
CA SER A 232 0.48 2.19 -28.22
C SER A 232 -0.74 3.08 -28.04
N LEU A 233 -0.46 4.36 -27.82
CA LEU A 233 -1.41 5.47 -27.85
C LEU A 233 -1.06 6.36 -29.05
N ASP A 234 -1.98 6.53 -29.98
CA ASP A 234 -1.80 7.29 -31.23
C ASP A 234 -0.53 6.85 -32.01
N GLY A 235 -0.28 5.53 -32.04
CA GLY A 235 0.87 4.92 -32.72
C GLY A 235 2.20 5.00 -31.95
N VAL A 236 2.24 5.62 -30.77
CA VAL A 236 3.44 5.72 -29.93
C VAL A 236 3.34 4.75 -28.76
N ASP A 237 4.37 3.92 -28.57
CA ASP A 237 4.44 2.99 -27.43
C ASP A 237 4.36 3.74 -26.09
N ILE A 238 3.44 3.33 -25.21
CA ILE A 238 3.24 3.92 -23.88
C ILE A 238 4.49 3.84 -23.00
N LYS A 239 5.44 2.94 -23.32
CA LYS A 239 6.74 2.85 -22.66
C LYS A 239 7.59 4.10 -22.86
N ASN A 240 7.46 4.75 -24.02
CA ASN A 240 8.19 5.96 -24.39
C ASN A 240 7.50 7.25 -23.91
N LEU A 241 6.25 7.16 -23.45
CA LEU A 241 5.48 8.30 -22.97
C LEU A 241 5.80 8.61 -21.51
N LYS A 242 5.73 9.89 -21.17
CA LYS A 242 5.86 10.35 -19.78
C LYS A 242 4.66 9.83 -18.96
N ILE A 243 4.94 9.04 -17.92
CA ILE A 243 3.90 8.34 -17.13
C ILE A 243 2.90 9.30 -16.49
N SER A 244 3.38 10.37 -15.86
CA SER A 244 2.49 11.35 -15.21
C SER A 244 1.58 12.05 -16.21
N TRP A 245 2.07 12.29 -17.44
CA TRP A 245 1.30 12.88 -18.52
C TRP A 245 0.28 11.87 -19.06
N LEU A 246 0.69 10.62 -19.30
CA LEU A 246 -0.20 9.55 -19.78
C LEU A 246 -1.41 9.38 -18.85
N ARG A 247 -1.15 9.22 -17.55
CA ARG A 247 -2.21 9.10 -16.54
C ARG A 247 -3.03 10.38 -16.40
N ASN A 248 -2.49 11.55 -16.73
CA ASN A 248 -3.27 12.79 -16.74
C ASN A 248 -4.26 12.86 -17.91
N LYS A 249 -4.00 12.15 -19.01
CA LYS A 249 -4.89 12.05 -20.17
C LYS A 249 -5.98 10.97 -20.00
N MET A 250 -5.91 10.19 -18.91
CA MET A 250 -6.84 9.11 -18.58
C MET A 250 -7.71 9.45 -17.37
N GLY A 251 -8.99 9.08 -17.39
CA GLY A 251 -9.89 9.12 -16.24
C GLY A 251 -10.37 7.73 -15.86
N LEU A 252 -9.96 7.24 -14.70
CA LEU A 252 -10.36 5.94 -14.18
C LEU A 252 -11.54 6.06 -13.21
N VAL A 253 -12.60 5.29 -13.47
CA VAL A 253 -13.70 5.02 -12.54
C VAL A 253 -13.65 3.54 -12.20
N SER A 254 -13.20 3.23 -10.98
CA SER A 254 -13.07 1.85 -10.49
C SER A 254 -14.40 1.29 -9.96
N GLN A 255 -14.49 -0.03 -9.90
CA GLN A 255 -15.66 -0.78 -9.37
C GLN A 255 -16.03 -0.34 -7.96
N GLU A 256 -15.05 -0.34 -7.06
CA GLU A 256 -15.17 0.17 -5.69
C GLU A 256 -14.38 1.48 -5.55
N PRO A 257 -15.01 2.64 -5.81
CA PRO A 257 -14.33 3.92 -5.74
C PRO A 257 -13.90 4.25 -4.32
N VAL A 258 -12.60 4.48 -4.14
CA VAL A 258 -12.02 4.89 -2.86
C VAL A 258 -12.03 6.42 -2.77
N LEU A 259 -12.62 6.91 -1.68
CA LEU A 259 -12.58 8.30 -1.29
C LEU A 259 -11.64 8.48 -0.10
N PHE A 260 -10.88 9.57 -0.12
CA PHE A 260 -9.99 9.94 0.97
C PHE A 260 -10.79 10.55 2.11
N ASN A 261 -10.26 10.45 3.33
CA ASN A 261 -10.87 11.02 4.53
C ASN A 261 -10.72 12.56 4.54
N ASP A 262 -11.50 13.20 3.67
CA ASP A 262 -11.53 14.65 3.43
C ASP A 262 -12.95 15.04 3.00
N THR A 263 -13.16 16.31 2.68
CA THR A 263 -14.41 16.86 2.15
C THR A 263 -14.78 16.26 0.79
N ILE A 264 -16.06 16.34 0.43
CA ILE A 264 -16.54 15.93 -0.91
C ILE A 264 -15.88 16.78 -1.99
N SER A 265 -15.78 18.10 -1.80
CA SER A 265 -15.10 19.00 -2.76
C SER A 265 -13.64 18.61 -2.98
N ALA A 266 -12.88 18.34 -1.92
CA ALA A 266 -11.48 17.89 -2.03
C ALA A 266 -11.38 16.55 -2.76
N ASN A 267 -12.32 15.62 -2.51
CA ASN A 267 -12.37 14.36 -3.22
C ASN A 267 -12.68 14.52 -4.71
N ILE A 268 -13.53 15.45 -5.11
CA ILE A 268 -13.83 15.72 -6.52
C ILE A 268 -12.63 16.39 -7.19
N ALA A 269 -12.03 17.38 -6.54
CA ALA A 269 -10.85 18.12 -7.01
C ALA A 269 -9.53 17.32 -6.93
N TYR A 270 -9.53 16.10 -6.38
CA TYR A 270 -8.31 15.33 -6.14
C TYR A 270 -7.42 15.13 -7.39
N GLY A 271 -8.03 15.09 -8.58
CA GLY A 271 -7.32 14.94 -9.85
C GLY A 271 -6.73 16.22 -10.44
N ASN A 272 -7.04 17.39 -9.88
CA ASN A 272 -6.63 18.69 -10.43
C ASN A 272 -6.43 19.73 -9.30
N ASN A 273 -5.22 20.30 -9.20
CA ASN A 273 -4.81 21.10 -8.03
C ASN A 273 -5.40 22.52 -7.99
N GLU A 274 -5.86 23.05 -9.14
CA GLU A 274 -6.38 24.41 -9.25
C GLU A 274 -7.77 24.38 -9.88
N VAL A 275 -8.79 24.13 -9.05
CA VAL A 275 -10.18 24.02 -9.50
C VAL A 275 -11.06 25.00 -8.76
N SER A 276 -11.86 25.75 -9.50
CA SER A 276 -12.86 26.66 -8.95
C SER A 276 -14.07 25.91 -8.37
N GLY A 277 -14.72 26.48 -7.35
CA GLY A 277 -15.94 25.90 -6.80
C GLY A 277 -17.06 25.73 -7.85
N GLU A 278 -17.09 26.60 -8.85
CA GLU A 278 -18.05 26.51 -9.96
C GLU A 278 -17.82 25.29 -10.84
N GLU A 279 -16.57 24.96 -11.15
CA GLU A 279 -16.23 23.75 -11.93
C GLU A 279 -16.58 22.49 -11.15
N ILE A 280 -16.35 22.47 -9.83
CA ILE A 280 -16.76 21.36 -8.96
C ILE A 280 -18.28 21.17 -9.03
N ILE A 281 -19.05 22.26 -8.95
CA ILE A 281 -20.52 22.20 -9.03
C ILE A 281 -20.96 21.72 -10.42
N LYS A 282 -20.37 22.23 -11.50
CA LYS A 282 -20.67 21.79 -12.88
C LYS A 282 -20.39 20.31 -13.07
N ALA A 283 -19.21 19.83 -12.65
CA ALA A 283 -18.85 18.42 -12.73
C ALA A 283 -19.78 17.54 -11.87
N SER A 284 -20.17 18.02 -10.69
CA SER A 284 -21.14 17.32 -9.83
C SER A 284 -22.54 17.27 -10.44
N GLY A 285 -22.95 18.33 -11.15
CA GLY A 285 -24.21 18.37 -11.89
C GLY A 285 -24.23 17.33 -13.00
N ALA A 286 -23.18 17.30 -13.84
CA ALA A 286 -23.02 16.28 -14.88
C ALA A 286 -22.98 14.85 -14.30
N ALA A 287 -22.44 14.70 -13.09
CA ALA A 287 -22.37 13.42 -12.38
C ALA A 287 -23.65 13.01 -11.63
N ASN A 288 -24.75 13.78 -11.73
CA ASN A 288 -25.97 13.60 -10.92
C ASN A 288 -25.67 13.48 -9.40
N ALA A 289 -24.63 14.20 -8.96
CA ALA A 289 -24.16 14.23 -7.57
C ALA A 289 -24.62 15.49 -6.83
N HIS A 290 -24.89 16.58 -7.55
CA HIS A 290 -25.20 17.87 -6.95
C HIS A 290 -26.38 17.83 -5.98
N GLU A 291 -27.49 17.17 -6.34
CA GLU A 291 -28.71 17.15 -5.52
C GLU A 291 -28.49 16.51 -4.14
N PHE A 292 -27.81 15.36 -4.08
CA PHE A 292 -27.56 14.70 -2.80
C PHE A 292 -26.47 15.41 -2.00
N ILE A 293 -25.49 16.03 -2.66
CA ILE A 293 -24.45 16.78 -1.96
C ILE A 293 -25.08 18.02 -1.33
N SER A 294 -25.89 18.77 -2.09
CA SER A 294 -26.56 19.98 -1.62
C SER A 294 -27.60 19.73 -0.53
N SER A 295 -28.15 18.52 -0.43
CA SER A 295 -29.07 18.15 0.65
C SER A 295 -28.36 17.77 1.97
N MET A 296 -27.03 17.59 1.96
CA MET A 296 -26.27 17.34 3.17
C MET A 296 -26.13 18.61 4.03
N PRO A 297 -26.09 18.49 5.37
CA PRO A 297 -26.00 19.64 6.28
C PRO A 297 -24.82 20.59 6.01
N GLN A 298 -23.69 20.06 5.51
CA GLN A 298 -22.49 20.83 5.18
C GLN A 298 -22.21 20.91 3.68
N GLY A 299 -23.14 20.44 2.84
CA GLY A 299 -22.99 20.46 1.40
C GLY A 299 -21.70 19.77 0.94
N TYR A 300 -20.96 20.46 0.07
CA TYR A 300 -19.64 20.06 -0.43
C TYR A 300 -18.54 19.95 0.64
N ASN A 301 -18.72 20.61 1.79
CA ASN A 301 -17.76 20.57 2.90
C ASN A 301 -17.98 19.36 3.83
N THR A 302 -18.94 18.49 3.53
CA THR A 302 -19.18 17.27 4.30
C THR A 302 -17.96 16.34 4.19
N VAL A 303 -17.44 15.88 5.33
CA VAL A 303 -16.30 14.95 5.40
C VAL A 303 -16.80 13.51 5.20
N VAL A 304 -16.26 12.80 4.20
CA VAL A 304 -16.80 11.48 3.79
C VAL A 304 -16.37 10.31 4.69
N GLY A 305 -15.40 10.53 5.57
CA GLY A 305 -14.83 9.51 6.47
C GLY A 305 -13.81 8.60 5.78
N GLU A 306 -13.17 7.72 6.56
CA GLU A 306 -12.21 6.75 6.03
C GLU A 306 -12.87 5.87 4.95
N ARG A 307 -12.26 5.80 3.76
CA ARG A 307 -12.78 5.10 2.57
C ARG A 307 -14.22 5.47 2.20
N GLY A 308 -14.64 6.70 2.52
CA GLY A 308 -15.98 7.22 2.23
C GLY A 308 -17.10 6.54 3.02
N THR A 309 -16.84 5.95 4.18
CA THR A 309 -17.83 5.17 4.96
C THR A 309 -19.16 5.86 5.26
N GLN A 310 -19.26 7.18 5.14
CA GLN A 310 -20.49 7.95 5.34
C GLN A 310 -21.40 8.05 4.11
N LEU A 311 -20.94 7.59 2.94
CA LEU A 311 -21.68 7.63 1.68
C LEU A 311 -22.16 6.24 1.27
N SER A 312 -23.32 6.17 0.61
CA SER A 312 -23.77 4.94 -0.05
C SER A 312 -22.86 4.59 -1.23
N SER A 313 -22.86 3.32 -1.67
CA SER A 313 -22.05 2.88 -2.82
C SER A 313 -22.33 3.72 -4.08
N GLY A 314 -23.62 4.01 -4.36
CA GLY A 314 -24.01 4.87 -5.47
C GLY A 314 -23.61 6.34 -5.34
N GLN A 315 -23.60 6.88 -4.11
CA GLN A 315 -23.07 8.22 -3.87
C GLN A 315 -21.56 8.26 -4.09
N LYS A 316 -20.81 7.25 -3.62
CA LYS A 316 -19.37 7.14 -3.86
C LYS A 316 -19.05 7.07 -5.35
N GLN A 317 -19.82 6.27 -6.10
CA GLN A 317 -19.70 6.14 -7.55
C GLN A 317 -19.85 7.49 -8.25
N ARG A 318 -20.92 8.23 -7.91
CA ARG A 318 -21.19 9.56 -8.47
C ARG A 318 -20.09 10.57 -8.14
N VAL A 319 -19.51 10.54 -6.94
CA VAL A 319 -18.34 11.38 -6.59
C VAL A 319 -17.11 10.99 -7.42
N ALA A 320 -16.86 9.69 -7.63
CA ALA A 320 -15.77 9.22 -8.47
C ALA A 320 -15.95 9.62 -9.95
N ILE A 321 -17.19 9.58 -10.45
CA ILE A 321 -17.50 10.03 -11.81
C ILE A 321 -17.34 11.55 -11.93
N ALA A 322 -17.79 12.33 -10.95
CA ALA A 322 -17.54 13.78 -10.91
C ALA A 322 -16.03 14.10 -10.96
N ARG A 323 -15.21 13.35 -10.22
CA ARG A 323 -13.74 13.43 -10.26
C ARG A 323 -13.19 13.16 -11.66
N ALA A 324 -13.71 12.14 -12.35
CA ALA A 324 -13.28 11.81 -13.71
C ALA A 324 -13.74 12.85 -14.75
N ILE A 325 -14.96 13.37 -14.62
CA ILE A 325 -15.50 14.42 -15.51
C ILE A 325 -14.71 15.72 -15.35
N LEU A 326 -14.43 16.12 -14.10
CA LEU A 326 -13.70 17.36 -13.81
C LEU A 326 -12.30 17.39 -14.42
N LYS A 327 -11.67 16.21 -14.54
CA LYS A 327 -10.35 16.06 -15.15
C LYS A 327 -10.35 16.25 -16.67
N ASP A 328 -11.51 16.14 -17.31
CA ASP A 328 -11.71 16.21 -18.77
C ASP A 328 -10.70 15.36 -19.58
N PRO A 329 -10.64 14.03 -19.37
CA PRO A 329 -9.67 13.16 -20.02
C PRO A 329 -10.04 12.85 -21.48
N GLN A 330 -9.05 12.60 -22.34
CA GLN A 330 -9.28 12.07 -23.69
C GLN A 330 -9.69 10.58 -23.66
N LEU A 331 -9.20 9.86 -22.66
CA LEU A 331 -9.45 8.44 -22.46
C LEU A 331 -10.23 8.22 -21.17
N LEU A 332 -11.42 7.64 -21.27
CA LEU A 332 -12.25 7.29 -20.11
C LEU A 332 -12.21 5.78 -19.87
N LEU A 333 -11.84 5.36 -18.67
CA LEU A 333 -11.70 3.96 -18.28
C LEU A 333 -12.73 3.64 -17.19
N LEU A 334 -13.67 2.76 -17.49
CA LEU A 334 -14.78 2.39 -16.62
C LEU A 334 -14.65 0.91 -16.25
N ASP A 335 -14.23 0.62 -15.01
CA ASP A 335 -14.05 -0.75 -14.52
C ASP A 335 -15.27 -1.18 -13.69
N GLU A 336 -16.22 -1.87 -14.31
CA GLU A 336 -17.44 -2.38 -13.64
C GLU A 336 -18.20 -1.31 -12.84
N ALA A 337 -18.27 -0.08 -13.37
CA ALA A 337 -18.77 1.12 -12.69
C ALA A 337 -20.26 1.09 -12.28
N THR A 338 -21.00 0.03 -12.57
CA THR A 338 -22.41 -0.14 -12.16
C THR A 338 -22.68 -1.41 -11.37
N SER A 339 -21.68 -2.27 -11.14
CA SER A 339 -21.92 -3.63 -10.62
C SER A 339 -22.43 -3.68 -9.17
N ALA A 340 -22.26 -2.60 -8.41
CA ALA A 340 -22.57 -2.53 -6.98
C ALA A 340 -23.78 -1.63 -6.65
N LEU A 341 -24.59 -1.30 -7.66
CA LEU A 341 -25.71 -0.35 -7.55
C LEU A 341 -27.07 -1.05 -7.56
N ASP A 342 -28.03 -0.47 -6.84
CA ASP A 342 -29.44 -0.78 -7.01
C ASP A 342 -29.95 -0.29 -8.38
N ALA A 343 -31.04 -0.87 -8.90
CA ALA A 343 -31.51 -0.61 -10.26
C ALA A 343 -31.86 0.87 -10.55
N GLU A 344 -32.35 1.61 -9.55
CA GLU A 344 -32.64 3.04 -9.68
C GLU A 344 -31.34 3.85 -9.77
N SER A 345 -30.40 3.61 -8.85
CA SER A 345 -29.08 4.23 -8.87
C SER A 345 -28.26 3.85 -10.11
N GLU A 346 -28.36 2.61 -10.59
CA GLU A 346 -27.70 2.12 -11.81
C GLU A 346 -28.14 2.94 -13.01
N ARG A 347 -29.44 3.17 -13.19
CA ARG A 347 -29.95 3.96 -14.31
C ARG A 347 -29.42 5.39 -14.29
N VAL A 348 -29.45 6.04 -13.13
CA VAL A 348 -28.94 7.41 -12.97
C VAL A 348 -27.44 7.49 -13.25
N VAL A 349 -26.66 6.52 -12.75
CA VAL A 349 -25.22 6.45 -12.99
C VAL A 349 -24.91 6.14 -14.45
N GLN A 350 -25.67 5.26 -15.09
CA GLN A 350 -25.48 4.91 -16.50
C GLN A 350 -25.78 6.11 -17.42
N ASP A 351 -26.82 6.88 -17.13
CA ASP A 351 -27.14 8.11 -17.88
C ASP A 351 -25.99 9.13 -17.78
N THR A 352 -25.44 9.31 -16.57
CA THR A 352 -24.24 10.12 -16.34
C THR A 352 -23.02 9.60 -17.11
N LEU A 353 -22.77 8.28 -17.09
CA LEU A 353 -21.63 7.69 -17.79
C LEU A 353 -21.77 7.87 -19.31
N ASN A 354 -22.96 7.64 -19.87
CA ASN A 354 -23.23 7.83 -21.28
C ASN A 354 -22.94 9.27 -21.73
N GLN A 355 -23.29 10.27 -20.92
CA GLN A 355 -22.95 11.66 -21.19
C GLN A 355 -21.44 11.91 -21.11
N ALA A 356 -20.76 11.33 -20.11
CA ALA A 356 -19.32 11.46 -19.93
C ALA A 356 -18.49 10.78 -21.04
N MET A 357 -19.07 9.83 -21.78
CA MET A 357 -18.44 9.09 -22.89
C MET A 357 -18.48 9.86 -24.22
N VAL A 358 -19.35 10.87 -24.37
CA VAL A 358 -19.50 11.58 -25.64
C VAL A 358 -18.22 12.31 -26.01
N GLY A 359 -17.68 12.03 -27.20
CA GLY A 359 -16.49 12.71 -27.74
C GLY A 359 -15.16 12.21 -27.16
N ARG A 360 -15.16 11.09 -26.43
CA ARG A 360 -13.97 10.51 -25.81
C ARG A 360 -13.82 9.05 -26.21
N THR A 361 -12.58 8.54 -26.23
CA THR A 361 -12.36 7.10 -26.35
C THR A 361 -12.65 6.47 -25.00
N THR A 362 -13.61 5.56 -24.95
CA THR A 362 -14.01 4.91 -23.68
C THR A 362 -13.72 3.42 -23.72
N ILE A 363 -13.12 2.91 -22.65
CA ILE A 363 -13.02 1.47 -22.37
C ILE A 363 -13.93 1.15 -21.19
N THR A 364 -14.92 0.31 -21.41
CA THR A 364 -15.85 -0.13 -20.37
C THR A 364 -15.71 -1.62 -20.14
N ASN A 365 -15.39 -2.03 -18.91
CA ASN A 365 -15.49 -3.43 -18.50
C ASN A 365 -16.95 -3.73 -18.16
N GLY A 366 -17.59 -4.56 -18.97
CA GLY A 366 -19.01 -4.91 -18.84
C GLY A 366 -19.27 -6.38 -19.19
N MET A 367 -20.55 -6.76 -19.26
CA MET A 367 -21.03 -8.00 -19.89
C MET A 367 -21.21 -7.75 -21.40
N ILE A 368 -20.95 -8.75 -22.30
CA ILE A 368 -20.87 -8.78 -23.82
C ILE A 368 -19.57 -9.39 -24.51
N VAL A 369 -19.43 -10.73 -24.57
CA VAL A 369 -18.16 -11.50 -24.81
C VAL A 369 -17.64 -11.50 -26.26
N GLU A 370 -18.21 -10.71 -27.18
CA GLU A 370 -17.90 -10.83 -28.61
C GLU A 370 -17.54 -9.49 -29.26
N LYS A 371 -16.75 -9.55 -30.33
CA LYS A 371 -16.26 -8.38 -31.07
C LYS A 371 -17.16 -8.09 -32.26
N GLY A 372 -17.96 -7.04 -32.16
CA GLY A 372 -18.89 -6.61 -33.21
C GLY A 372 -19.84 -5.54 -32.69
N THR A 373 -20.63 -4.93 -33.57
CA THR A 373 -21.78 -4.13 -33.13
C THR A 373 -22.84 -5.07 -32.55
N HIS A 374 -23.71 -4.56 -31.67
CA HIS A 374 -24.80 -5.35 -31.07
C HIS A 374 -25.56 -6.19 -32.11
N GLU A 375 -25.87 -5.61 -33.26
CA GLU A 375 -26.58 -6.27 -34.37
C GLU A 375 -25.80 -7.46 -34.96
N VAL A 376 -24.48 -7.32 -35.11
CA VAL A 376 -23.62 -8.40 -35.62
C VAL A 376 -23.51 -9.53 -34.60
N LEU A 377 -23.40 -9.20 -33.31
CA LEU A 377 -23.22 -10.18 -32.24
C LEU A 377 -24.50 -10.95 -31.90
N MET A 378 -25.68 -10.32 -32.06
CA MET A 378 -26.97 -11.03 -31.99
C MET A 378 -27.19 -11.99 -33.17
N GLY A 379 -26.49 -11.77 -34.29
CA GLY A 379 -26.57 -12.62 -35.48
C GLY A 379 -25.66 -13.85 -35.47
N ILE A 380 -24.81 -14.02 -34.45
CA ILE A 380 -23.90 -15.17 -34.35
C ILE A 380 -24.66 -16.33 -33.70
N GLU A 381 -25.04 -17.34 -34.49
CA GLU A 381 -25.69 -18.57 -33.99
C GLU A 381 -24.76 -19.29 -32.98
N GLY A 382 -25.26 -19.49 -31.75
CA GLY A 382 -24.48 -20.08 -30.66
C GLY A 382 -23.43 -19.14 -30.05
N GLY A 383 -23.49 -17.84 -30.38
CA GLY A 383 -22.62 -16.83 -29.80
C GLY A 383 -22.76 -16.73 -28.29
N VAL A 384 -21.62 -16.60 -27.60
CA VAL A 384 -21.56 -16.31 -26.17
C VAL A 384 -22.29 -14.99 -25.87
N TYR A 385 -22.25 -14.00 -26.77
CA TYR A 385 -23.00 -12.75 -26.64
C TYR A 385 -24.51 -12.99 -26.68
N ALA A 386 -24.99 -13.62 -27.76
CA ALA A 386 -26.42 -13.84 -27.99
C ALA A 386 -27.05 -14.67 -26.87
N SER A 387 -26.36 -15.73 -26.43
CA SER A 387 -26.80 -16.56 -25.29
C SER A 387 -26.86 -15.80 -23.97
N PHE A 388 -25.92 -14.89 -23.69
CA PHE A 388 -25.99 -14.02 -22.50
C PHE A 388 -27.15 -13.01 -22.56
N VAL A 389 -27.44 -12.44 -23.74
CA VAL A 389 -28.55 -11.50 -23.93
C VAL A 389 -29.90 -12.20 -23.77
N GLU A 390 -30.05 -13.40 -24.35
CA GLU A 390 -31.26 -14.22 -24.22
C GLU A 390 -31.53 -14.61 -22.77
N LEU A 391 -30.50 -15.06 -22.03
CA LEU A 391 -30.58 -15.38 -20.60
C LEU A 391 -31.10 -14.23 -19.74
N ARG A 392 -30.73 -12.98 -20.07
CA ARG A 392 -31.17 -11.79 -19.33
C ARG A 392 -32.59 -11.36 -19.71
N SER A 393 -32.99 -11.55 -20.96
CA SER A 393 -34.34 -11.23 -21.44
C SER A 393 -35.42 -12.20 -20.93
N GLY A 394 -35.03 -13.43 -20.54
CA GLY A 394 -35.92 -14.44 -19.97
C GLY A 394 -36.21 -14.30 -18.47
N THR A 395 -35.56 -13.36 -17.76
CA THR A 395 -35.73 -13.11 -16.32
C THR A 395 -36.49 -11.81 -16.03
N ALA A 396 -37.54 -11.52 -16.82
CA ALA A 396 -38.48 -10.42 -16.56
C ALA A 396 -39.70 -10.87 -15.76
#